data_AF-A0A8X6MUC2-F1
#
_entry.id   AF-A0A8X6MUC2-F1
#
_cell.length_a   1.000
_cell.length_b   1.000
_cell.length_c   1.000
_cell.angle_alpha   90.00
_cell.angle_beta   90.00
_cell.angle_gamma   90.00
#
_symmetry.space_group_name_H-M   'P 1'
#
loop_
_entity.id
_entity.type
_entity.pdbx_description
1 polymer ?
#
loop_
_entity_poly.entity_id
_entity_poly.type
_entity_poly.pdbx_seq_one_letter_code
_entity_poly.pdbx_strand_id
1 'polypeptide(L)'
;MFDWNAKKVVDASTTACNCNQGLADLVEELIPAVVNISSEQIIKQESNNRTKIPFMPRNNFFDDFREFFEHFDQFFMDRGPSVNREVVLLGSGFIIDKGGTIVTNYHVIKNAQDITVTMNDNTYFKAEVLGYDARTDLAVLKVHSNKDLPFVTFGNSDTARVGDTVIAIG
;
A
#
# COMPACT_ATOMS: atom_id res chain seq x y z
N MET A 1 -50.85 -7.20 19.08
CA MET A 1 -50.88 -5.97 19.89
C MET A 1 -49.53 -5.91 20.60
N PHE A 2 -48.57 -5.20 20.02
CA PHE A 2 -47.18 -5.17 20.49
C PHE A 2 -46.97 -3.95 21.38
N ASP A 3 -46.52 -4.20 22.62
CA ASP A 3 -46.24 -3.19 23.65
C ASP A 3 -44.89 -2.52 23.38
N TRP A 4 -44.85 -1.18 23.39
CA TRP A 4 -43.71 -0.34 23.01
C TRP A 4 -43.23 0.45 24.24
N ASN A 5 -42.69 -0.25 25.24
CA ASN A 5 -42.08 0.37 26.41
C ASN A 5 -40.55 0.50 26.23
N ALA A 6 -40.14 1.45 25.39
CA ALA A 6 -38.75 1.87 25.29
C ALA A 6 -38.39 2.79 26.48
N LYS A 7 -37.72 2.22 27.48
CA LYS A 7 -37.17 2.95 28.62
C LYS A 7 -35.95 3.75 28.14
N LYS A 8 -36.11 5.07 28.03
CA LYS A 8 -35.01 6.03 27.81
C LYS A 8 -34.07 5.97 29.02
N VAL A 9 -32.86 5.43 28.85
CA VAL A 9 -31.76 5.66 29.80
C VAL A 9 -30.66 6.35 29.01
N VAL A 10 -30.64 7.67 29.16
CA VAL A 10 -29.57 8.54 28.68
C VAL A 10 -28.62 8.67 29.86
N ASP A 11 -27.50 7.95 29.83
CA ASP A 11 -26.30 8.34 30.58
C ASP A 11 -25.20 8.59 29.54
N ALA A 12 -25.28 9.79 28.95
CA ALA A 12 -24.18 10.34 28.18
C ALA A 12 -23.17 10.94 29.16
N SER A 13 -22.22 10.13 29.62
CA SER A 13 -20.91 10.67 30.00
C SER A 13 -20.23 11.07 28.69
N THR A 14 -20.56 12.27 28.22
CA THR A 14 -19.96 12.86 27.03
C THR A 14 -18.53 13.22 27.38
N THR A 15 -17.59 12.32 27.14
CA THR A 15 -16.20 12.71 26.92
C THR A 15 -16.25 13.75 25.80
N ALA A 16 -15.96 15.01 26.13
CA ALA A 16 -15.91 16.08 25.16
C ALA A 16 -14.96 15.63 24.04
N CYS A 17 -15.51 15.49 22.83
CA CYS A 17 -14.71 15.26 21.64
C CYS A 17 -13.71 16.42 21.56
N ASN A 18 -12.42 16.11 21.60
CA ASN A 18 -11.37 17.08 21.41
C ASN A 18 -11.38 17.44 19.91
N CYS A 19 -12.29 18.33 19.49
CA CYS A 19 -12.48 18.76 18.11
C CYS A 19 -11.28 19.56 17.53
N ASN A 20 -10.14 19.58 18.23
CA ASN A 20 -8.92 20.29 17.88
C ASN A 20 -7.78 19.38 17.41
N GLN A 21 -7.93 18.05 17.45
CA GLN A 21 -7.04 17.17 16.68
C GLN A 21 -7.72 16.95 15.34
N GLY A 22 -7.34 17.76 14.37
CA GLY A 22 -7.85 17.65 13.02
C GLY A 22 -7.40 16.33 12.42
N LEU A 23 -8.19 15.82 11.47
CA LEU A 23 -7.75 14.77 10.56
C LEU A 23 -6.33 15.03 9.99
N ALA A 24 -6.02 16.31 9.75
CA ALA A 24 -4.71 16.77 9.28
C ALA A 24 -3.58 16.44 10.26
N ASP A 25 -3.75 16.65 11.57
CA ASP A 25 -2.70 16.40 12.57
C ASP A 25 -2.36 14.91 12.63
N LEU A 26 -3.39 14.06 12.57
CA LEU A 26 -3.21 12.60 12.54
C LEU A 26 -2.47 12.14 11.27
N VAL A 27 -2.83 12.72 10.12
CA VAL A 27 -2.17 12.39 8.85
C VAL A 27 -0.72 12.87 8.85
N GLU A 28 -0.44 14.07 9.37
CA GLU A 28 0.92 14.60 9.51
C GLU A 28 1.80 13.70 10.39
N GLU A 29 1.23 13.12 11.44
CA GLU A 29 1.93 12.16 12.31
C GLU A 29 2.21 10.81 11.61
N LEU A 30 1.29 10.31 10.79
CA LEU A 30 1.36 8.97 10.19
C LEU A 30 2.11 8.91 8.86
N ILE A 31 2.09 9.99 8.05
CA ILE A 31 2.73 10.02 6.72
C ILE A 31 4.20 9.55 6.74
N PRO A 32 5.06 9.92 7.70
CA PRO A 32 6.45 9.49 7.70
C PRO A 32 6.67 7.98 7.75
N ALA A 33 5.71 7.22 8.29
CA ALA A 33 5.77 5.77 8.35
C ALA A 33 5.23 5.07 7.08
N VAL A 34 4.67 5.83 6.14
CA VAL A 34 4.19 5.33 4.84
C VAL A 34 5.30 5.44 3.82
N VAL A 35 5.47 4.39 3.03
CA VAL A 35 6.53 4.29 2.03
C VAL A 35 5.96 3.96 0.66
N ASN A 36 6.62 4.46 -0.38
CA ASN A 36 6.40 4.03 -1.76
C ASN A 36 7.36 2.86 -2.05
N ILE A 37 6.86 1.83 -2.71
CA ILE A 37 7.58 0.63 -3.08
C ILE A 37 7.59 0.53 -4.59
N SER A 38 8.79 0.54 -5.16
CA SER A 38 9.03 0.29 -6.57
C SER A 38 9.70 -1.07 -6.73
N SER A 39 9.19 -1.89 -7.63
CA SER A 39 9.73 -3.22 -7.91
C SER A 39 10.03 -3.37 -9.40
N GLU A 40 11.28 -3.73 -9.70
CA GLU A 40 11.77 -3.82 -11.08
C GLU A 40 11.75 -5.28 -11.55
N GLN A 41 11.12 -5.51 -12.69
CA GLN A 41 11.06 -6.81 -13.36
C GLN A 41 11.74 -6.76 -14.72
N ILE A 42 12.78 -7.58 -14.91
CA ILE A 42 13.34 -7.82 -16.25
C ILE A 42 12.54 -8.94 -16.90
N ILE A 43 11.62 -8.59 -17.81
CA ILE A 43 10.93 -9.57 -18.64
C ILE A 43 11.87 -9.98 -19.78
N LYS A 44 12.45 -11.18 -19.68
CA LYS A 44 13.16 -11.80 -20.80
C LYS A 44 12.13 -12.23 -21.85
N GLN A 45 11.97 -11.43 -22.91
CA GLN A 45 11.13 -11.80 -24.03
C GLN A 45 11.87 -12.82 -24.90
N GLU A 46 11.54 -14.12 -24.76
CA GLU A 46 11.98 -15.11 -25.72
C GLU A 46 11.40 -14.78 -27.10
N SER A 47 12.28 -14.53 -28.05
CA SER A 47 11.96 -14.30 -29.46
C SER A 47 11.44 -15.59 -30.09
N ASN A 48 10.16 -15.88 -29.87
CA ASN A 48 9.42 -16.81 -30.70
C ASN A 48 8.45 -16.02 -31.57
N ASN A 49 8.89 -15.88 -32.81
CA ASN A 49 8.15 -15.32 -33.92
C ASN A 49 6.84 -16.13 -34.12
N ARG A 50 5.72 -15.65 -33.56
CA ARG A 50 4.34 -15.85 -34.07
C ARG A 50 3.32 -15.06 -33.26
N THR A 51 2.62 -14.21 -33.99
CA THR A 51 1.38 -13.51 -33.65
C THR A 51 0.42 -14.39 -32.83
N LYS A 52 0.12 -13.98 -31.60
CA LYS A 52 -1.15 -14.18 -30.89
C LYS A 52 -1.08 -13.41 -29.58
N ILE A 53 -1.84 -12.31 -29.50
CA ILE A 53 -2.12 -11.62 -28.25
C ILE A 53 -2.86 -12.63 -27.35
N PRO A 54 -2.28 -13.09 -26.23
CA PRO A 54 -2.99 -13.94 -25.29
C PRO A 54 -3.89 -13.04 -24.44
N PHE A 55 -5.18 -13.32 -24.50
CA PHE A 55 -6.22 -12.72 -23.68
C PHE A 55 -5.87 -12.94 -22.20
N MET A 56 -5.47 -11.89 -21.47
CA MET A 56 -5.49 -11.93 -20.01
C MET A 56 -6.96 -11.98 -19.56
N PRO A 57 -7.32 -12.82 -18.57
CA PRO A 57 -8.67 -12.78 -18.01
C PRO A 57 -8.92 -11.39 -17.43
N ARG A 58 -9.90 -10.68 -18.01
CA ARG A 58 -10.45 -9.42 -17.48
C ARG A 58 -11.01 -9.68 -16.10
N ASN A 59 -10.24 -9.36 -15.07
CA ASN A 59 -10.78 -9.08 -13.76
C ASN A 59 -10.85 -7.55 -13.65
N ASN A 60 -12.07 -7.03 -13.57
CA ASN A 60 -12.40 -5.60 -13.62
C ASN A 60 -11.65 -4.72 -12.59
N PHE A 61 -10.98 -5.31 -11.60
CA PHE A 61 -10.17 -4.61 -10.61
C PHE A 61 -8.85 -4.05 -11.17
N PHE A 62 -8.23 -4.75 -12.13
CA PHE A 62 -6.90 -4.37 -12.66
C PHE A 62 -6.96 -3.26 -13.71
N ASP A 63 -8.11 -3.05 -14.34
CA ASP A 63 -8.28 -2.03 -15.38
C ASP A 63 -8.46 -0.63 -14.75
N ASP A 64 -9.21 -0.52 -13.65
CA ASP A 64 -9.38 0.75 -12.89
C ASP A 64 -8.06 1.22 -12.24
N PHE A 65 -7.24 0.29 -11.76
CA PHE A 65 -5.93 0.58 -11.18
C PHE A 65 -4.90 0.99 -12.26
N ARG A 66 -5.04 0.44 -13.48
CA ARG A 66 -4.18 0.79 -14.61
C ARG A 66 -4.43 2.22 -15.08
N GLU A 67 -5.67 2.70 -15.12
CA GLU A 67 -5.96 4.09 -15.51
C GLU A 67 -5.35 5.12 -14.55
N PHE A 68 -5.31 4.83 -13.26
CA PHE A 68 -4.61 5.66 -12.25
C PHE A 68 -3.09 5.70 -12.49
N PHE A 69 -2.48 4.55 -12.80
CA PHE A 69 -1.05 4.43 -13.09
C PHE A 69 -0.65 5.04 -14.43
N GLU A 70 -1.45 4.90 -15.48
CA GLU A 70 -1.14 5.47 -16.80
C GLU A 70 -1.08 7.02 -16.78
N HIS A 71 -1.86 7.66 -15.90
CA HIS A 71 -1.74 9.11 -15.66
C HIS A 71 -0.44 9.50 -14.94
N PHE A 72 0.13 8.60 -14.13
CA PHE A 72 1.41 8.81 -13.44
C PHE A 72 2.60 8.50 -14.36
N ASP A 73 2.50 7.47 -15.20
CA ASP A 73 3.53 7.08 -16.18
C ASP A 73 3.76 8.15 -17.27
N GLN A 74 2.75 8.95 -17.60
CA GLN A 74 2.91 10.10 -18.52
C GLN A 74 3.90 11.15 -18.00
N PHE A 75 4.16 11.21 -16.70
CA PHE A 75 5.15 12.14 -16.13
C PHE A 75 6.60 11.69 -16.33
N PHE A 76 6.87 10.41 -16.64
CA PHE A 76 8.22 9.82 -16.58
C PHE A 76 8.75 9.22 -17.88
N MET A 77 7.98 9.15 -18.96
CA MET A 77 8.36 8.39 -20.16
C MET A 77 8.57 9.26 -21.39
N ASP A 78 9.81 9.68 -21.62
CA ASP A 78 10.30 10.14 -22.91
C ASP A 78 11.61 9.40 -23.27
N ARG A 79 11.56 8.08 -23.52
CA ARG A 79 12.68 7.32 -24.14
C ARG A 79 12.19 6.19 -25.06
N GLY A 80 12.80 6.16 -26.24
CA GLY A 80 12.41 5.39 -27.43
C GLY A 80 12.71 3.88 -27.41
N PRO A 81 12.74 3.23 -28.58
CA PRO A 81 12.46 1.79 -28.68
C PRO A 81 13.71 0.94 -28.51
N SER A 82 13.75 0.10 -27.48
CA SER A 82 14.56 -1.13 -27.48
C SER A 82 14.03 -2.22 -26.55
N VAL A 83 14.10 -3.42 -27.10
CA VAL A 83 13.93 -4.78 -26.57
C VAL A 83 14.40 -4.96 -25.11
N ASN A 84 13.60 -5.71 -24.34
CA ASN A 84 13.54 -5.83 -22.87
C ASN A 84 12.64 -4.75 -22.26
N ARG A 85 11.39 -5.13 -21.97
CA ARG A 85 10.49 -4.26 -21.22
C ARG A 85 10.81 -4.45 -19.74
N GLU A 86 11.55 -3.51 -19.18
CA GLU A 86 11.57 -3.31 -17.73
C GLU A 86 10.17 -2.88 -17.33
N VAL A 87 9.50 -3.70 -16.53
CA VAL A 87 8.21 -3.34 -15.95
C VAL A 87 8.47 -2.96 -14.51
N VAL A 88 8.15 -1.71 -14.19
CA VAL A 88 8.16 -1.19 -12.83
C VAL A 88 6.76 -1.34 -12.26
N LEU A 89 6.62 -2.03 -11.14
CA LEU A 89 5.38 -2.02 -10.35
C LEU A 89 5.57 -1.05 -9.19
N LEU A 90 4.57 -0.19 -8.95
CA LEU A 90 4.55 0.67 -7.77
C LEU A 90 3.48 0.20 -6.80
N GLY A 91 3.70 0.47 -5.52
CA GLY A 91 2.74 0.23 -4.45
C GLY A 91 3.12 1.02 -3.21
N SER A 92 2.31 0.88 -2.16
CA SER A 92 2.58 1.49 -0.86
C SER A 92 2.89 0.42 0.19
N GLY A 93 3.48 0.85 1.29
CA GLY A 93 3.71 0.01 2.46
C GLY A 93 3.78 0.83 3.73
N PHE A 94 3.78 0.13 4.86
CA PHE A 94 3.85 0.73 6.19
C PHE A 94 5.02 0.15 6.97
N ILE A 95 5.81 1.02 7.59
CA ILE A 95 6.86 0.62 8.53
C ILE A 95 6.18 0.25 9.86
N ILE A 96 6.41 -0.95 10.36
CA ILE A 96 5.76 -1.49 11.58
C ILE A 96 6.68 -1.55 12.80
N ASP A 97 7.98 -1.30 12.61
CA ASP A 97 8.94 -1.19 13.70
C ASP A 97 10.06 -0.19 13.38
N LYS A 98 10.75 0.27 14.43
CA LYS A 98 11.90 1.17 14.34
C LYS A 98 13.06 0.62 13.51
N GLY A 99 13.15 -0.70 13.39
CA GLY A 99 14.21 -1.40 12.69
C GLY A 99 13.98 -1.46 11.18
N GLY A 100 12.89 -0.91 10.64
CA GLY A 100 12.62 -0.91 9.20
C GLY A 100 11.95 -2.16 8.67
N THR A 101 11.18 -2.87 9.50
CA THR A 101 10.27 -3.90 8.98
C THR A 101 9.05 -3.23 8.33
N ILE A 102 8.73 -3.63 7.10
CA ILE A 102 7.66 -3.03 6.29
C ILE A 102 6.64 -4.10 5.90
N VAL A 103 5.36 -3.75 5.93
CA VAL A 103 4.26 -4.58 5.41
C VAL A 103 3.72 -3.95 4.13
N THR A 104 3.51 -4.77 3.11
CA THR A 104 2.93 -4.38 1.81
C THR A 104 2.16 -5.54 1.19
N ASN A 105 1.65 -5.34 -0.01
CA ASN A 105 1.00 -6.36 -0.80
C ASN A 105 2.01 -7.29 -1.48
N TYR A 106 1.68 -8.58 -1.54
CA TYR A 106 2.49 -9.57 -2.25
C TYR A 106 2.55 -9.28 -3.76
N HIS A 107 1.44 -8.87 -4.38
CA HIS A 107 1.41 -8.59 -5.81
C HIS A 107 2.36 -7.44 -6.23
N VAL A 108 2.70 -6.53 -5.32
CA VAL A 108 3.64 -5.41 -5.58
C VAL A 108 5.07 -5.93 -5.73
N ILE A 109 5.45 -6.94 -4.95
CA ILE A 109 6.83 -7.48 -4.92
C ILE A 109 7.00 -8.76 -5.73
N LYS A 110 5.91 -9.30 -6.28
CA LYS A 110 5.91 -10.58 -6.99
C LYS A 110 6.85 -10.49 -8.20
N ASN A 111 7.73 -11.48 -8.36
CA ASN A 111 8.72 -11.56 -9.46
C ASN A 111 9.69 -10.38 -9.57
N ALA A 112 9.75 -9.51 -8.56
CA ALA A 112 10.71 -8.40 -8.51
C ALA A 112 12.13 -8.95 -8.39
N GLN A 113 13.06 -8.39 -9.17
CA GLN A 113 14.49 -8.67 -9.00
C GLN A 113 15.09 -7.75 -7.96
N ASP A 114 14.71 -6.47 -8.02
CA ASP A 114 15.10 -5.45 -7.07
C ASP A 114 13.84 -4.75 -6.55
N ILE A 115 13.86 -4.45 -5.26
CA ILE A 115 12.79 -3.73 -4.56
C ILE A 115 13.43 -2.51 -3.91
N THR A 116 12.93 -1.34 -4.31
CA THR A 116 13.35 -0.06 -3.77
C THR A 116 12.21 0.53 -2.98
N VAL A 117 12.51 0.96 -1.75
CA VAL A 117 11.58 1.64 -0.86
C VAL A 117 11.98 3.10 -0.80
N THR A 118 11.02 3.99 -1.07
CA THR A 118 11.19 5.44 -1.00
C THR A 118 10.34 5.97 0.15
N MET A 119 10.99 6.65 1.09
CA MET A 119 10.32 7.32 2.22
C MET A 119 9.75 8.67 1.81
N ASN A 120 8.88 9.25 2.65
CA ASN A 120 8.26 10.55 2.40
C ASN A 120 9.27 11.71 2.26
N ASP A 121 10.46 11.56 2.85
CA ASP A 121 11.56 12.52 2.81
C ASP A 121 12.46 12.35 1.58
N ASN A 122 12.05 11.48 0.64
CA ASN A 122 12.80 11.06 -0.55
C ASN A 122 14.08 10.26 -0.24
N THR A 123 14.21 9.67 0.95
CA THR A 123 15.28 8.70 1.22
C THR A 123 14.95 7.37 0.57
N TYR A 124 15.95 6.77 -0.09
CA TYR A 124 15.82 5.49 -0.78
C TYR A 124 16.53 4.37 -0.01
N PHE A 125 15.88 3.22 0.08
CA PHE A 125 16.43 2.00 0.65
C PHE A 125 16.25 0.82 -0.29
N LYS A 126 17.26 -0.03 -0.38
CA LYS A 126 17.09 -1.38 -0.93
C LYS A 126 16.39 -2.23 0.13
N ALA A 127 15.34 -2.94 -0.27
CA ALA A 127 14.58 -3.81 0.61
C ALA A 127 14.87 -5.29 0.34
N GLU A 128 14.88 -6.07 1.41
CA GLU A 128 14.96 -7.53 1.38
C GLU A 128 13.61 -8.13 1.74
N VAL A 129 13.21 -9.22 1.08
CA VAL A 129 11.97 -9.93 1.40
C VAL A 129 12.22 -10.85 2.58
N LEU A 130 11.57 -10.58 3.73
CA LEU A 130 11.62 -11.47 4.89
C LEU A 130 10.66 -12.65 4.74
N GLY A 131 9.51 -12.44 4.09
CA GLY A 131 8.52 -13.46 3.85
C GLY A 131 7.29 -12.91 3.13
N TYR A 132 6.45 -13.80 2.62
CA TYR A 132 5.19 -13.43 1.97
C TYR A 132 4.16 -14.56 2.09
N ASP A 133 2.88 -14.19 2.00
CA ASP A 133 1.76 -15.10 1.80
C ASP A 133 0.96 -14.68 0.57
N ALA A 134 1.05 -15.51 -0.47
CA ALA A 134 0.34 -15.29 -1.72
C ALA A 134 -1.18 -15.43 -1.61
N ARG A 135 -1.70 -16.13 -0.58
CA ARG A 135 -3.15 -16.36 -0.42
C ARG A 135 -3.85 -15.14 0.15
N THR A 136 -3.22 -14.44 1.08
CA THR A 136 -3.75 -13.21 1.70
C THR A 136 -3.20 -11.95 1.04
N ASP A 137 -2.37 -12.10 0.00
CA ASP A 137 -1.69 -11.02 -0.70
C ASP A 137 -0.84 -10.12 0.22
N LEU A 138 -0.10 -10.72 1.16
CA LEU A 138 0.75 -10.01 2.12
C LEU A 138 2.23 -10.29 1.89
N ALA A 139 3.07 -9.28 2.08
CA ALA A 139 4.52 -9.41 2.10
C ALA A 139 5.14 -8.59 3.23
N VAL A 140 6.22 -9.11 3.79
CA VAL A 140 7.03 -8.44 4.80
C VAL A 140 8.42 -8.20 4.23
N LEU A 141 8.84 -6.94 4.26
CA LEU A 141 10.13 -6.49 3.77
C LEU A 141 10.99 -5.96 4.93
N LYS A 142 12.30 -5.91 4.71
CA LYS A 142 13.28 -5.29 5.61
C LYS A 142 14.11 -4.27 4.87
N VAL A 143 14.23 -3.09 5.47
CA VAL A 143 15.23 -2.09 5.07
C VAL A 143 16.25 -1.90 6.18
N HIS A 144 17.48 -1.57 5.79
CA HIS A 144 18.56 -1.28 6.72
C HIS A 144 18.81 0.23 6.80
N SER A 145 18.55 0.80 7.96
CA SER A 145 18.81 2.20 8.28
C SER A 145 19.79 2.31 9.44
N ASN A 146 20.63 3.35 9.43
CA ASN A 146 21.53 3.69 10.53
C ASN A 146 20.82 4.46 11.66
N LYS A 147 19.53 4.80 11.48
CA LYS A 147 18.71 5.55 12.43
C LYS A 147 17.36 4.86 12.61
N ASP A 148 16.75 5.04 13.79
CA ASP A 148 15.37 4.64 14.05
C ASP A 148 14.45 5.24 12.98
N LEU A 149 13.61 4.40 12.40
CA LEU A 149 12.61 4.80 11.41
C LEU A 149 11.27 5.11 12.08
N PRO A 150 10.50 6.09 11.56
CA PRO A 150 9.11 6.29 11.95
C PRO A 150 8.30 5.03 11.61
N PHE A 151 7.38 4.65 12.48
CA PHE A 151 6.59 3.43 12.32
C PHE A 151 5.18 3.61 12.87
N VAL A 152 4.25 2.82 12.35
CA VAL A 152 2.88 2.71 12.85
C VAL A 152 2.72 1.45 13.69
N THR A 153 1.73 1.46 14.58
CA THR A 153 1.35 0.28 15.37
C THR A 153 0.04 -0.29 14.86
N PHE A 154 -0.16 -1.59 15.06
CA PHE A 154 -1.41 -2.24 14.71
C PHE A 154 -2.53 -1.85 15.68
N GLY A 155 -3.68 -1.49 15.11
CA GLY A 155 -4.95 -1.42 15.84
C GLY A 155 -5.60 -2.79 16.00
N ASN A 156 -6.64 -2.86 16.86
CA ASN A 156 -7.43 -4.07 17.03
C ASN A 156 -8.68 -4.04 16.12
N SER A 157 -8.63 -4.83 15.04
CA SER A 157 -9.73 -4.95 14.07
C SER A 157 -11.01 -5.57 14.65
N ASP A 158 -10.93 -6.39 15.70
CA ASP A 158 -12.10 -7.06 16.29
C ASP A 158 -13.07 -6.06 16.97
N THR A 159 -12.59 -4.84 17.22
CA THR A 159 -13.38 -3.76 17.81
C THR A 159 -13.99 -2.82 16.78
N ALA A 160 -13.60 -2.94 15.50
CA ALA A 160 -14.11 -2.10 14.43
C ALA A 160 -15.57 -2.43 14.11
N ARG A 161 -16.37 -1.40 13.80
CA ARG A 161 -17.79 -1.54 13.50
C ARG A 161 -18.14 -0.90 12.16
N VAL A 162 -19.20 -1.41 11.55
CA VAL A 162 -19.79 -0.79 10.37
C VAL A 162 -20.24 0.63 10.72
N GLY A 163 -19.70 1.61 9.99
CA GLY A 163 -19.96 3.03 10.20
C GLY A 163 -18.84 3.79 10.92
N ASP A 164 -17.79 3.10 11.39
CA ASP A 164 -16.59 3.79 11.89
C ASP A 164 -15.87 4.48 10.71
N THR A 165 -15.43 5.72 10.92
CA THR A 165 -14.67 6.48 9.92
C THR A 165 -13.26 5.90 9.78
N VAL A 166 -12.83 5.70 8.54
CA VAL A 166 -11.47 5.22 8.22
C VAL A 166 -10.79 6.16 7.24
N ILE A 167 -9.46 6.12 7.23
CA ILE A 167 -8.61 6.86 6.32
C ILE A 167 -7.70 5.83 5.66
N ALA A 168 -7.64 5.85 4.33
CA ALA A 168 -6.64 5.10 3.58
C ALA A 168 -5.49 6.05 3.24
N ILE A 169 -4.26 5.59 3.46
CA ILE A 169 -3.03 6.32 3.13
C ILE A 169 -2.22 5.42 2.21
N GLY A 170 -1.71 5.95 1.10
CA GLY A 170 -0.96 5.21 0.10
C GLY A 170 -0.45 6.11 -1.01
#